data_AF-M6W4E6-F1
#
_entry.id   AF-M6W4E6-F1
#
_cell.length_a   1.000
_cell.length_b   1.000
_cell.length_c   1.000
_cell.angle_alpha   90.00
_cell.angle_beta   90.00
_cell.angle_gamma   90.00
#
_symmetry.space_group_name_H-M   'P 1'
#
loop_
_entity.id
_entity.type
_entity.pdbx_description
1 polymer ?
#
loop_
_entity_poly.entity_id
_entity_poly.type
_entity_poly.pdbx_seq_one_letter_code
_entity_poly.pdbx_strand_id
1 'polypeptide(L)'
;MNSAAYSPTIFGVLNITEDSFSDGGKYLTRKASFEKADSLLTQGANVVDIGAQSSNIRANTVGSEIEWMRMKDLIPNLVAKGARVSVDSFQPEVIANSLDAGVEFINHIRGFVDKESVREVSKYAGTNRKFIVMYSHNHANRPDAQSHLTPQNVISEIVRFFRERKKFY
;
A
#
# COMPACT_ATOMS: atom_id res chain seq x y z
N MET A 1 14.00 35.81 -2.40
CA MET A 1 14.26 34.35 -2.39
C MET A 1 12.93 33.66 -2.64
N ASN A 2 12.71 33.06 -3.81
CA ASN A 2 11.52 32.26 -4.07
C ASN A 2 11.63 31.00 -3.21
N SER A 3 10.89 30.93 -2.10
CA SER A 3 10.57 29.63 -1.51
C SER A 3 9.71 28.94 -2.57
N ALA A 4 10.26 27.97 -3.29
CA ALA A 4 9.43 27.09 -4.08
C ALA A 4 8.37 26.51 -3.11
N ALA A 5 7.11 26.86 -3.31
CA ALA A 5 6.03 26.37 -2.48
C ALA A 5 6.04 24.85 -2.61
N TYR A 6 6.42 24.15 -1.54
CA TYR A 6 6.34 22.70 -1.50
C TYR A 6 4.86 22.33 -1.58
N SER A 7 4.44 21.76 -2.71
CA SER A 7 3.11 21.18 -2.83
C SER A 7 3.18 19.72 -2.33
N PRO A 8 2.47 19.36 -1.25
CA PRO A 8 2.46 17.98 -0.78
C PRO A 8 1.83 17.06 -1.85
N THR A 9 2.37 15.84 -1.97
CA THR A 9 1.71 14.81 -2.78
C THR A 9 0.60 14.18 -1.96
N ILE A 10 -0.65 14.30 -2.44
CA ILE A 10 -1.84 13.76 -1.78
C ILE A 10 -2.13 12.36 -2.29
N PHE A 11 -2.20 11.39 -1.37
CA PHE A 11 -2.61 10.02 -1.65
C PHE A 11 -4.09 9.86 -1.28
N GLY A 12 -4.93 9.54 -2.27
CA GLY A 12 -6.34 9.23 -2.06
C GLY A 12 -6.52 7.75 -1.78
N VAL A 13 -7.04 7.40 -0.61
CA VAL A 13 -7.21 6.01 -0.17
C VAL A 13 -8.45 5.37 -0.80
N LEU A 14 -8.25 4.25 -1.48
CA LEU A 14 -9.28 3.40 -2.05
C LEU A 14 -9.20 2.00 -1.44
N ASN A 15 -10.05 1.74 -0.46
CA ASN A 15 -10.19 0.41 0.12
C ASN A 15 -11.23 -0.40 -0.65
N ILE A 16 -10.82 -1.56 -1.17
CA ILE A 16 -11.68 -2.53 -1.89
C ILE A 16 -12.03 -3.70 -0.95
N THR A 17 -12.14 -3.41 0.35
CA THR A 17 -12.45 -4.40 1.40
C THR A 17 -13.96 -4.60 1.53
N GLU A 18 -14.35 -5.67 2.23
CA GLU A 18 -15.74 -6.03 2.51
C GLU A 18 -16.33 -5.11 3.59
N ASP A 19 -16.74 -3.89 3.25
CA ASP A 19 -17.51 -3.04 4.16
C ASP A 19 -18.77 -2.47 3.47
N SER A 20 -19.76 -3.35 3.25
CA SER A 20 -21.21 -3.05 3.32
C SER A 20 -22.01 -4.35 3.21
N PHE A 21 -22.42 -4.93 4.34
CA PHE A 21 -23.21 -6.18 4.36
C PHE A 21 -24.67 -5.91 4.75
N SER A 22 -25.54 -6.01 3.76
CA SER A 22 -26.90 -6.56 3.86
C SER A 22 -27.20 -7.20 2.50
N ASP A 23 -27.37 -8.51 2.47
CA ASP A 23 -27.91 -9.32 1.36
C ASP A 23 -27.08 -9.59 0.09
N GLY A 24 -25.86 -10.16 0.21
CA GLY A 24 -25.33 -10.99 -0.91
C GLY A 24 -23.92 -10.72 -1.45
N GLY A 25 -22.95 -10.43 -0.59
CA GLY A 25 -21.53 -10.77 -0.79
C GLY A 25 -20.90 -10.35 -2.11
N LYS A 26 -20.62 -9.05 -2.29
CA LYS A 26 -19.63 -8.58 -3.29
C LYS A 26 -18.84 -7.43 -2.70
N TYR A 27 -17.54 -7.41 -2.99
CA TYR A 27 -16.63 -6.27 -2.82
C TYR A 27 -17.24 -4.96 -3.35
N LEU A 28 -16.60 -3.81 -3.14
CA LEU A 28 -16.89 -2.65 -4.03
C LEU A 28 -16.99 -3.18 -5.45
N THR A 29 -18.16 -3.05 -6.06
CA THR A 29 -18.36 -3.58 -7.40
C THR A 29 -17.28 -2.97 -8.28
N ARG A 30 -16.81 -3.70 -9.31
CA ARG A 30 -15.80 -3.18 -10.24
C ARG A 30 -16.12 -1.73 -10.65
N LYS A 31 -17.38 -1.45 -10.95
CA LYS A 31 -17.87 -0.10 -11.29
C LYS A 31 -17.64 0.91 -10.15
N ALA A 32 -18.04 0.57 -8.92
CA ALA A 32 -17.90 1.46 -7.77
C ALA A 32 -16.42 1.77 -7.42
N SER A 33 -15.50 0.82 -7.59
CA SER A 33 -14.07 1.07 -7.36
C SER A 33 -13.48 2.02 -8.40
N PHE A 34 -13.88 1.92 -9.68
CA PHE A 34 -13.52 2.89 -10.71
C PHE A 34 -14.09 4.29 -10.42
N GLU A 35 -15.38 4.39 -10.11
CA GLU A 35 -16.03 5.68 -9.79
C GLU A 35 -15.37 6.35 -8.59
N LYS A 36 -15.01 5.58 -7.56
CA LYS A 36 -14.31 6.12 -6.39
C LYS A 36 -12.89 6.58 -6.75
N ALA A 37 -12.14 5.83 -7.56
CA ALA A 37 -10.82 6.24 -8.02
C ALA A 37 -10.88 7.55 -8.81
N ASP A 38 -11.81 7.66 -9.77
CA ASP A 38 -12.02 8.86 -10.58
C ASP A 38 -12.45 10.05 -9.70
N SER A 39 -13.29 9.80 -8.68
CA SER A 39 -13.69 10.82 -7.71
C SER A 39 -12.51 11.33 -6.87
N LEU A 40 -11.62 10.44 -6.38
CA LEU A 40 -10.43 10.83 -5.63
C LEU A 40 -9.49 11.71 -6.45
N LEU A 41 -9.27 11.34 -7.72
CA LEU A 41 -8.45 12.13 -8.65
C LEU A 41 -9.09 13.50 -8.91
N THR A 42 -10.40 13.56 -9.13
CA THR A 42 -11.14 14.82 -9.33
C THR A 42 -11.09 15.73 -8.09
N GLN A 43 -11.04 15.15 -6.90
CA GLN A 43 -10.90 15.88 -5.63
C GLN A 43 -9.46 16.34 -5.35
N GLY A 44 -8.51 16.08 -6.26
CA GLY A 44 -7.13 16.57 -6.17
C GLY A 44 -6.13 15.56 -5.61
N ALA A 45 -6.48 14.28 -5.47
CA ALA A 45 -5.48 13.26 -5.17
C ALA A 45 -4.46 13.17 -6.31
N ASN A 46 -3.17 13.16 -5.96
CA ASN A 46 -2.08 12.99 -6.92
C ASN A 46 -1.79 11.52 -7.20
N VAL A 47 -2.08 10.65 -6.23
CA VAL A 47 -1.88 9.19 -6.29
C VAL A 47 -3.11 8.51 -5.71
N VAL A 48 -3.58 7.43 -6.32
CA VAL A 48 -4.61 6.56 -5.73
C VAL A 48 -3.91 5.42 -5.00
N ASP A 49 -4.10 5.31 -3.68
CA ASP A 49 -3.55 4.24 -2.84
C ASP A 49 -4.61 3.15 -2.65
N ILE A 50 -4.35 1.99 -3.25
CA ILE A 50 -5.33 0.91 -3.33
C ILE A 50 -4.97 -0.17 -2.31
N GLY A 51 -5.87 -0.41 -1.37
CA GLY A 51 -5.79 -1.49 -0.39
C GLY A 51 -6.93 -2.48 -0.60
N ALA A 52 -6.62 -3.76 -0.86
CA ALA A 52 -7.62 -4.82 -1.00
C ALA A 52 -7.69 -5.77 0.20
N GLN A 53 -6.82 -5.58 1.18
CA GLN A 53 -6.83 -6.25 2.46
C GLN A 53 -6.88 -5.22 3.59
N SER A 54 -7.78 -5.42 4.55
CA SER A 54 -7.86 -4.55 5.72
C SER A 54 -6.70 -4.85 6.68
N SER A 55 -6.01 -3.80 7.11
CA SER A 55 -5.01 -3.85 8.19
C SER A 55 -5.64 -3.73 9.59
N ASN A 56 -6.98 -3.77 9.70
CA ASN A 56 -7.70 -3.72 10.96
C ASN A 56 -7.52 -5.02 11.77
N ILE A 57 -7.37 -4.90 13.08
CA ILE A 57 -7.16 -6.04 13.99
C ILE A 57 -8.30 -7.04 14.05
N ARG A 58 -9.50 -6.62 13.64
CA ARG A 58 -10.69 -7.48 13.57
C ARG A 58 -10.93 -8.07 12.19
N ALA A 59 -10.13 -7.70 11.18
CA ALA A 59 -10.32 -8.18 9.82
C ALA A 59 -9.69 -9.56 9.62
N ASN A 60 -10.37 -10.40 8.83
CA ASN A 60 -9.78 -11.64 8.35
C ASN A 60 -8.74 -11.32 7.26
N THR A 61 -7.55 -11.89 7.39
CA THR A 61 -6.53 -11.87 6.33
C THR A 61 -7.01 -12.68 5.14
N VAL A 62 -6.86 -12.16 3.93
CA VAL A 62 -7.16 -12.87 2.69
C VAL A 62 -5.87 -13.41 2.08
N GLY A 63 -5.96 -14.46 1.27
CA GLY A 63 -4.82 -14.95 0.49
C GLY A 63 -4.41 -13.93 -0.59
N SER A 64 -3.15 -13.99 -1.02
CA SER A 64 -2.59 -13.14 -2.09
C SER A 64 -3.41 -13.19 -3.37
N GLU A 65 -3.89 -14.38 -3.75
CA GLU A 65 -4.74 -14.58 -4.93
C GLU A 65 -6.04 -13.74 -4.86
N ILE A 66 -6.72 -13.75 -3.71
CA ILE A 66 -7.96 -13.00 -3.50
C ILE A 66 -7.68 -11.50 -3.47
N GLU A 67 -6.63 -11.10 -2.75
CA GLU A 67 -6.21 -9.70 -2.69
C GLU A 67 -5.91 -9.15 -4.09
N TRP A 68 -5.14 -9.87 -4.90
CA TRP A 68 -4.84 -9.50 -6.27
C TRP A 68 -6.09 -9.51 -7.15
N MET A 69 -6.95 -10.53 -7.05
CA MET A 69 -8.18 -10.64 -7.84
C MET A 69 -9.10 -9.42 -7.68
N ARG A 70 -9.12 -8.79 -6.50
CA ARG A 70 -9.89 -7.56 -6.24
C ARG A 70 -9.36 -6.34 -7.00
N MET A 71 -8.07 -6.32 -7.35
CA MET A 71 -7.38 -5.17 -7.94
C MET A 71 -6.93 -5.36 -9.39
N LYS A 72 -6.83 -6.61 -9.87
CA LYS A 72 -6.19 -6.99 -11.14
C LYS A 72 -6.73 -6.26 -12.36
N ASP A 73 -8.02 -5.93 -12.36
CA ASP A 73 -8.65 -5.19 -13.46
C ASP A 73 -8.52 -3.68 -13.26
N LEU A 74 -8.56 -3.20 -12.02
CA LEU A 74 -8.55 -1.77 -11.69
C LEU A 74 -7.18 -1.14 -11.97
N ILE A 75 -6.11 -1.77 -11.49
CA ILE A 75 -4.76 -1.21 -11.55
C ILE A 75 -4.31 -0.93 -12.99
N PRO A 76 -4.30 -1.90 -13.93
CA PRO A 76 -3.83 -1.64 -15.29
C PRO A 76 -4.67 -0.59 -16.02
N ASN A 77 -5.98 -0.54 -15.76
CA ASN A 77 -6.87 0.46 -16.35
C ASN A 77 -6.57 1.88 -15.84
N LEU A 78 -6.29 2.06 -14.55
CA LEU A 78 -5.89 3.36 -14.00
C LEU A 78 -4.52 3.79 -14.53
N VAL A 79 -3.56 2.86 -14.58
CA VAL A 79 -2.22 3.12 -15.13
C VAL A 79 -2.30 3.51 -16.61
N ALA A 80 -3.11 2.81 -17.42
CA ALA A 80 -3.32 3.13 -18.84
C ALA A 80 -3.98 4.50 -19.08
N LYS A 81 -4.78 4.99 -18.13
CA LYS A 81 -5.33 6.36 -18.12
C LYS A 81 -4.31 7.42 -17.68
N GLY A 82 -3.07 7.02 -17.33
CA GLY A 82 -2.02 7.91 -16.84
C GLY A 82 -2.13 8.28 -15.37
N ALA A 83 -3.01 7.61 -14.60
CA ALA A 83 -3.09 7.83 -13.16
C ALA A 83 -1.86 7.24 -12.45
N ARG A 84 -1.36 7.94 -11.43
CA ARG A 84 -0.32 7.43 -10.54
C ARG A 84 -0.98 6.55 -9.50
N VAL A 85 -0.51 5.31 -9.38
CA VAL A 85 -1.11 4.30 -8.50
C VAL A 85 -0.10 3.85 -7.44
N SER A 86 -0.59 3.72 -6.22
CA SER A 86 0.05 3.06 -5.09
C SER A 86 -0.75 1.82 -4.69
N VAL A 87 -0.07 0.76 -4.29
CA VAL A 87 -0.71 -0.45 -3.74
C VAL A 87 -0.26 -0.65 -2.31
N ASP A 88 -1.21 -0.68 -1.39
CA ASP A 88 -1.02 -1.04 0.02
C ASP A 88 -1.10 -2.55 0.18
N SER A 89 0.05 -3.21 0.21
CA SER A 89 0.15 -4.64 0.42
C SER A 89 1.49 -5.05 1.03
N PHE A 90 1.48 -6.16 1.74
CA PHE A 90 2.68 -6.83 2.25
C PHE A 90 2.87 -8.24 1.67
N GLN A 91 2.01 -8.67 0.74
CA GLN A 91 2.10 -9.98 0.12
C GLN A 91 3.08 -9.91 -1.07
N PRO A 92 4.18 -10.71 -1.09
CA PRO A 92 5.16 -10.66 -2.18
C PRO A 92 4.55 -10.84 -3.57
N GLU A 93 3.58 -11.75 -3.71
CA GLU A 93 2.89 -12.01 -4.99
C GLU A 93 2.06 -10.81 -5.47
N VAL A 94 1.35 -10.14 -4.55
CA VAL A 94 0.57 -8.94 -4.88
C VAL A 94 1.49 -7.79 -5.28
N ILE A 95 2.63 -7.65 -4.59
CA ILE A 95 3.68 -6.68 -4.91
C ILE A 95 4.22 -6.93 -6.32
N ALA A 96 4.60 -8.17 -6.64
CA ALA A 96 5.11 -8.53 -7.95
C ALA A 96 4.08 -8.22 -9.06
N ASN A 97 2.85 -8.71 -8.91
CA ASN A 97 1.79 -8.49 -9.90
C ASN A 97 1.47 -7.00 -10.10
N SER A 98 1.52 -6.21 -9.03
CA SER A 98 1.25 -4.77 -9.07
C SER A 98 2.36 -4.00 -9.77
N LEU A 99 3.63 -4.36 -9.53
CA LEU A 99 4.78 -3.78 -10.21
C LEU A 99 4.76 -4.10 -11.71
N ASP A 100 4.45 -5.35 -12.07
CA ASP A 100 4.28 -5.79 -13.46
C ASP A 100 3.12 -5.05 -14.16
N ALA A 101 2.04 -4.77 -13.43
CA ALA A 101 0.92 -3.97 -13.90
C ALA A 101 1.19 -2.46 -13.98
N GLY A 102 2.35 -2.01 -13.51
CA GLY A 102 2.85 -0.67 -13.75
C GLY A 102 2.57 0.36 -12.66
N VAL A 103 2.28 -0.04 -11.41
CA VAL A 103 2.08 0.90 -10.28
C VAL A 103 3.34 1.68 -9.98
N GLU A 104 3.23 2.97 -9.64
CA GLU A 104 4.41 3.78 -9.29
C GLU A 104 4.91 3.50 -7.88
N PHE A 105 3.99 3.21 -6.94
CA PHE A 105 4.32 3.03 -5.54
C PHE A 105 3.89 1.65 -5.04
N ILE A 106 4.71 1.08 -4.15
CA ILE A 106 4.30 0.02 -3.22
C ILE A 106 4.35 0.59 -1.82
N ASN A 107 3.21 0.57 -1.14
CA ASN A 107 3.06 0.95 0.25
C ASN A 107 3.10 -0.29 1.13
N HIS A 108 4.22 -0.52 1.81
CA HIS A 108 4.42 -1.75 2.57
C HIS A 108 4.32 -1.48 4.08
N ILE A 109 3.15 -1.77 4.65
CA ILE A 109 2.82 -1.52 6.06
C ILE A 109 3.78 -2.16 7.07
N ARG A 110 4.38 -3.31 6.74
CA ARG A 110 5.40 -3.98 7.58
C ARG A 110 6.84 -3.49 7.31
N GLY A 111 7.01 -2.62 6.32
CA GLY A 111 8.29 -2.07 5.87
C GLY A 111 9.31 -3.13 5.41
N PHE A 112 8.87 -4.08 4.58
CA PHE A 112 9.73 -5.06 3.91
C PHE A 112 10.66 -5.83 4.86
N VAL A 113 10.08 -6.40 5.92
CA VAL A 113 10.83 -7.22 6.88
C VAL A 113 11.17 -8.61 6.35
N ASP A 114 10.38 -9.12 5.40
CA ASP A 114 10.63 -10.40 4.74
C ASP A 114 11.49 -10.27 3.48
N LYS A 115 12.30 -11.30 3.23
CA LYS A 115 13.25 -11.35 2.11
C LYS A 115 12.56 -11.44 0.75
N GLU A 116 11.36 -12.00 0.70
CA GLU A 116 10.64 -12.19 -0.55
C GLU A 116 10.16 -10.86 -1.11
N SER A 117 9.51 -10.02 -0.29
CA SER A 117 9.09 -8.68 -0.70
C SER A 117 10.29 -7.83 -1.11
N VAL A 118 11.41 -7.91 -0.38
CA VAL A 118 12.68 -7.25 -0.78
C VAL A 118 13.13 -7.73 -2.16
N ARG A 119 13.16 -9.05 -2.40
CA ARG A 119 13.56 -9.63 -3.70
C ARG A 119 12.66 -9.13 -4.83
N GLU A 120 11.35 -9.01 -4.62
CA GLU A 120 10.43 -8.54 -5.66
C GLU A 120 10.69 -7.06 -6.01
N VAL A 121 10.86 -6.19 -5.01
CA VAL A 121 11.13 -4.76 -5.27
C VAL A 121 12.53 -4.49 -5.82
N SER A 122 13.53 -5.32 -5.46
CA SER A 122 14.91 -5.18 -5.98
C SER A 122 15.00 -5.38 -7.49
N LYS A 123 14.09 -6.12 -8.12
CA LYS A 123 14.01 -6.27 -9.59
C LYS A 123 13.79 -4.94 -10.31
N TYR A 124 13.28 -3.94 -9.60
CA TYR A 124 12.94 -2.62 -10.10
C TYR A 124 13.92 -1.53 -9.65
N ALA A 125 15.09 -1.90 -9.13
CA ALA A 125 16.16 -0.96 -8.79
C ALA A 125 16.57 -0.12 -10.02
N GLY A 126 16.76 1.19 -9.82
CA GLY A 126 17.12 2.13 -10.89
C GLY A 126 15.96 2.57 -11.79
N THR A 127 14.73 2.13 -11.51
CA THR A 127 13.52 2.63 -12.19
C THR A 127 12.88 3.78 -11.39
N ASN A 128 11.82 4.38 -11.94
CA ASN A 128 11.04 5.43 -11.25
C ASN A 128 10.05 4.87 -10.21
N ARG A 129 10.09 3.56 -9.91
CA ARG A 129 9.26 2.94 -8.88
C ARG A 129 9.71 3.38 -7.49
N LYS A 130 8.75 3.57 -6.59
CA LYS A 130 8.97 4.09 -5.23
C LYS A 130 8.41 3.11 -4.20
N PHE A 131 9.15 2.90 -3.13
CA PHE A 131 8.80 1.94 -2.09
C PHE A 131 8.64 2.69 -0.76
N ILE A 132 7.43 2.68 -0.22
CA ILE A 132 7.13 3.31 1.08
C ILE A 132 7.38 2.26 2.16
N VAL A 133 8.38 2.54 2.99
CA VAL A 133 8.78 1.69 4.10
C VAL A 133 8.11 2.23 5.36
N MET A 134 7.16 1.48 5.93
CA MET A 134 6.51 1.87 7.18
C MET A 134 7.08 1.10 8.38
N TYR A 135 7.26 1.82 9.50
CA TYR A 135 7.56 1.20 10.78
C TYR A 135 6.26 0.75 11.45
N SER A 136 6.25 -0.49 11.94
CA SER A 136 5.18 -1.05 12.78
C SER A 136 5.81 -1.74 13.99
N HIS A 137 5.29 -1.52 15.19
CA HIS A 137 5.91 -2.04 16.42
C HIS A 137 5.94 -3.58 16.53
N ASN A 138 5.13 -4.29 15.74
CA ASN A 138 5.08 -5.76 15.78
C ASN A 138 5.59 -6.42 14.48
N HIS A 139 5.70 -5.68 13.38
CA HIS A 139 6.07 -6.14 12.03
C HIS A 139 5.37 -7.43 11.53
N ALA A 140 4.30 -7.84 12.20
CA ALA A 140 3.61 -9.10 11.96
C ALA A 140 2.58 -8.95 10.82
N ASN A 141 2.07 -10.09 10.33
CA ASN A 141 1.00 -10.11 9.33
C ASN A 141 -0.37 -9.71 9.90
N ARG A 142 -0.46 -9.53 11.22
CA ARG A 142 -1.65 -9.06 11.92
C ARG A 142 -1.27 -7.94 12.88
N PRO A 143 -2.08 -6.89 12.99
CA PRO A 143 -1.87 -5.87 14.01
C PRO A 143 -2.06 -6.46 15.42
N ASP A 144 -1.35 -5.90 16.39
CA ASP A 144 -1.44 -6.25 17.80
C ASP A 144 -1.67 -4.95 18.58
N ALA A 145 -2.62 -4.96 19.51
CA ALA A 145 -2.90 -3.79 20.34
C ALA A 145 -1.84 -3.59 21.43
N GLN A 146 -1.08 -4.64 21.78
CA GLN A 146 -0.02 -4.55 22.76
C GLN A 146 1.27 -4.05 22.10
N SER A 147 1.78 -2.93 22.60
CA SER A 147 3.03 -2.35 22.14
C SER A 147 4.03 -2.27 23.29
N HIS A 148 5.28 -2.63 23.01
CA HIS A 148 6.42 -2.45 23.91
C HIS A 148 6.98 -1.01 23.85
N LEU A 149 6.40 -0.16 23.01
CA LEU A 149 6.87 1.20 22.82
C LEU A 149 6.49 2.10 23.99
N THR A 150 7.46 2.91 24.39
CA THR A 150 7.36 3.93 25.42
C THR A 150 7.86 5.26 24.85
N PRO A 151 7.50 6.42 25.42
CA PRO A 151 8.08 7.69 25.03
C PRO A 151 9.63 7.70 25.05
N GLN A 152 10.25 6.86 25.88
CA GLN A 152 11.70 6.76 26.03
C GLN A 152 12.37 5.96 24.92
N ASN A 153 11.72 4.91 24.36
CA ASN A 153 12.34 4.03 23.37
C ASN A 153 11.86 4.27 21.92
N VAL A 154 10.69 4.89 21.72
CA VAL A 154 10.02 4.93 20.40
C VAL A 154 10.88 5.50 19.29
N ILE A 155 11.61 6.58 19.55
CA ILE A 155 12.50 7.18 18.55
C ILE A 155 13.68 6.26 18.23
N SER A 156 14.29 5.64 19.25
CA SER A 156 15.43 4.74 19.07
C SER A 156 15.05 3.48 18.27
N GLU A 157 13.84 2.96 18.51
CA GLU A 157 13.28 1.80 17.80
C GLU A 157 13.04 2.11 16.33
N ILE A 158 12.37 3.24 16.04
CA ILE A 158 12.12 3.71 14.66
C ILE A 158 13.44 3.93 13.91
N VAL A 159 14.40 4.62 14.54
CA VAL A 159 15.72 4.90 13.93
C VAL A 159 16.48 3.61 13.66
N ARG A 160 16.48 2.66 14.61
CA ARG A 160 17.11 1.34 14.43
C ARG A 160 16.51 0.60 13.24
N PHE A 161 15.18 0.53 13.19
CA PHE A 161 14.47 -0.13 12.09
C PHE A 161 14.86 0.44 10.73
N PHE A 162 14.80 1.76 10.53
CA PHE A 162 15.14 2.36 9.25
C PHE A 162 16.64 2.24 8.89
N ARG A 163 17.55 2.26 9.88
CA ARG A 163 18.98 1.97 9.65
C ARG A 163 19.20 0.55 9.15
N GLU A 164 18.44 -0.42 9.65
CA GLU A 164 18.50 -1.80 9.17
C GLU A 164 17.91 -1.94 7.77
N ARG A 165 16.76 -1.32 7.50
CA ARG A 165 16.12 -1.39 6.17
C ARG A 165 17.02 -0.79 5.08
N LYS A 166 17.71 0.31 5.37
CA LYS A 166 18.66 0.94 4.42
C LYS A 166 19.80 0.02 3.97
N LYS A 167 20.10 -1.07 4.68
CA LYS A 167 21.14 -2.03 4.24
C LYS A 167 20.70 -2.88 3.05
N PHE A 168 19.41 -2.91 2.74
CA PHE A 168 18.82 -3.76 1.71
C PHE A 168 18.41 -2.97 0.44
N TYR A 169 18.56 -1.65 0.44
CA TYR A 169 18.19 -0.72 -0.64
C TYR A 169 19.35 0.23 -0.95
#